data_AF-A0A9D5T3Y3-F1
#
_entry.id   AF-A0A9D5T3Y3-F1
#
_cell.length_a   1.000
_cell.length_b   1.000
_cell.length_c   1.000
_cell.angle_alpha   90.00
_cell.angle_beta   90.00
_cell.angle_gamma   90.00
#
_symmetry.space_group_name_H-M   'P 1'
#
loop_
_entity.id
_entity.type
_entity.pdbx_description
1 polymer ?
#
loop_
_entity_poly.entity_id
_entity_poly.type
_entity_poly.pdbx_seq_one_letter_code
_entity_poly.pdbx_strand_id
1 'polypeptide(L)'
;MSLSMLHCEGEKIINAEGKQVFLRGTNLGGWLLDELWQGFFKGGEAQWDIVTTLENRFGKQEAERLIKIREDNYITEYDLDYLQSLGFTCVRVPFWYRNFQTDDCGTFKRKENGEIDFSRLDWVVEECGKRGMYVILDMHGVPGHQSIAHHCCRVNHCRLYDETEEGAYFRKLACELWSEIARNFAGNGTVAAYDLMNEPMCDYEGEDKVNSKYHDVYSLLYDAVRANDPDHVITLEAIWTPDDMPHPEERGWENVMYQYHLYDDSDESFREVTQHHASKKFNVPVLVGEFSPCRGTASWEYILKLFNECSYNWQTWTYKGHCAKGTTSQWFMMGSDDEDNVVDINNDSAEEIERKWSSVRTENCCKPMNDHKLLSQYAKMSCLN
;
A
#
# COMPACT_ATOMS: atom_id res chain seq x y z
N MET A 1 -0.90 10.37 -20.58
CA MET A 1 -1.84 11.48 -20.31
C MET A 1 -2.29 11.31 -18.87
N SER A 2 -2.32 12.39 -18.06
CA SER A 2 -2.83 12.31 -16.68
C SER A 2 -4.33 12.04 -16.69
N LEU A 3 -4.81 11.24 -15.76
CA LEU A 3 -6.25 11.12 -15.49
C LEU A 3 -6.78 12.41 -14.84
N SER A 4 -8.10 12.53 -14.79
CA SER A 4 -8.78 13.62 -14.09
C SER A 4 -8.64 13.50 -12.58
N MET A 5 -8.44 14.63 -11.89
CA MET A 5 -8.49 14.69 -10.43
C MET A 5 -9.81 14.10 -9.88
N LEU A 6 -9.70 13.47 -8.71
CA LEU A 6 -10.81 12.87 -7.98
C LEU A 6 -11.12 13.68 -6.72
N HIS A 7 -12.39 13.70 -6.32
CA HIS A 7 -12.82 14.25 -5.03
C HIS A 7 -13.96 13.43 -4.43
N CYS A 8 -14.12 13.52 -3.12
CA CYS A 8 -15.20 12.86 -2.38
C CYS A 8 -16.48 13.72 -2.41
N GLU A 9 -17.61 13.08 -2.70
CA GLU A 9 -18.96 13.66 -2.58
C GLU A 9 -19.85 12.67 -1.81
N GLY A 10 -20.02 12.93 -0.51
CA GLY A 10 -20.62 11.96 0.41
C GLY A 10 -19.85 10.64 0.39
N GLU A 11 -20.56 9.53 0.17
CA GLU A 11 -19.98 8.19 0.12
C GLU A 11 -19.33 7.82 -1.24
N LYS A 12 -19.19 8.78 -2.17
CA LYS A 12 -18.72 8.53 -3.54
C LYS A 12 -17.42 9.24 -3.86
N ILE A 13 -16.63 8.64 -4.75
CA ILE A 13 -15.48 9.29 -5.40
C ILE A 13 -15.92 9.73 -6.79
N ILE A 14 -15.77 11.01 -7.11
CA ILE A 14 -16.26 11.64 -8.32
C ILE A 14 -15.07 12.26 -9.09
N ASN A 15 -15.06 12.11 -10.41
CA ASN A 15 -14.07 12.76 -11.25
C ASN A 15 -14.46 14.21 -11.62
N ALA A 16 -13.58 14.93 -12.30
CA ALA A 16 -13.86 16.30 -12.77
C ALA A 16 -15.09 16.46 -13.70
N GLU A 17 -15.62 15.36 -14.26
CA GLU A 17 -16.82 15.35 -15.12
C GLU A 17 -18.11 15.07 -14.33
N GLY A 18 -18.05 14.90 -13.01
CA GLY A 18 -19.21 14.55 -12.19
C GLY A 18 -19.58 13.07 -12.25
N LYS A 19 -18.71 12.20 -12.79
CA LYS A 19 -18.93 10.77 -12.88
C LYS A 19 -18.30 10.05 -11.69
N GLN A 20 -19.05 9.12 -11.10
CA GLN A 20 -18.53 8.23 -10.07
C GLN A 20 -17.42 7.32 -10.63
N VAL A 21 -16.31 7.26 -9.91
CA VAL A 21 -15.16 6.41 -10.18
C VAL A 21 -15.07 5.36 -9.08
N PHE A 22 -14.83 4.10 -9.48
CA PHE A 22 -14.52 3.02 -8.55
C PHE A 22 -13.04 2.70 -8.67
N LEU A 23 -12.34 2.65 -7.54
CA LEU A 23 -10.93 2.28 -7.42
C LEU A 23 -10.87 0.77 -7.12
N ARG A 24 -10.81 -0.05 -8.16
CA ARG A 24 -10.83 -1.51 -8.06
C ARG A 24 -9.57 -2.10 -8.66
N GLY A 25 -8.87 -2.90 -7.87
CA GLY A 25 -7.68 -3.57 -8.34
C GLY A 25 -6.97 -4.38 -7.27
N THR A 26 -5.67 -4.16 -7.15
CA THR A 26 -4.78 -4.93 -6.28
C THR A 26 -3.64 -4.07 -5.76
N ASN A 27 -2.99 -4.55 -4.72
CA ASN A 27 -1.79 -3.96 -4.16
C ASN A 27 -0.54 -4.44 -4.90
N LEU A 28 0.44 -3.55 -5.07
CA LEU A 28 1.80 -3.90 -5.52
C LEU A 28 2.68 -4.24 -4.31
N GLY A 29 2.17 -5.08 -3.40
CA GLY A 29 2.89 -5.55 -2.22
C GLY A 29 4.14 -6.35 -2.61
N GLY A 30 5.16 -6.31 -1.76
CA GLY A 30 6.45 -6.93 -2.06
C GLY A 30 7.30 -6.14 -3.07
N TRP A 31 6.85 -5.00 -3.60
CA TRP A 31 7.63 -4.23 -4.57
C TRP A 31 8.60 -3.24 -3.92
N LEU A 32 8.10 -2.11 -3.41
CA LEU A 32 8.90 -1.06 -2.77
C LEU A 32 9.07 -1.28 -1.27
N LEU A 33 8.36 -2.27 -0.73
CA LEU A 33 8.44 -2.77 0.63
C LEU A 33 8.25 -4.28 0.57
N ASP A 34 9.18 -5.02 1.18
CA ASP A 34 9.11 -6.47 1.32
C ASP A 34 8.56 -6.91 2.68
N GLU A 35 7.68 -7.91 2.63
CA GLU A 35 7.31 -8.73 3.78
C GLU A 35 7.89 -10.14 3.63
N LEU A 36 8.42 -10.70 4.72
CA LEU A 36 9.12 -11.99 4.71
C LEU A 36 8.33 -13.13 4.05
N TRP A 37 7.01 -13.17 4.27
CA TRP A 37 6.16 -14.26 3.80
C TRP A 37 5.82 -14.17 2.31
N GLN A 38 6.04 -13.02 1.66
CA GLN A 38 5.80 -12.78 0.22
C GLN A 38 7.10 -12.82 -0.60
N GLY A 39 8.22 -12.61 0.08
CA GLY A 39 9.47 -12.22 -0.51
C GLY A 39 10.14 -13.29 -1.37
N PHE A 40 10.80 -12.83 -2.44
CA PHE A 40 11.81 -13.59 -3.17
C PHE A 40 13.16 -13.58 -2.40
N PHE A 41 13.09 -13.73 -1.09
CA PHE A 41 14.23 -13.73 -0.19
C PHE A 41 13.94 -14.49 1.12
N LYS A 42 14.99 -14.83 1.85
CA LYS A 42 14.97 -15.35 3.21
C LYS A 42 16.10 -14.73 4.02
N GLY A 43 15.94 -14.68 5.34
CA GLY A 43 17.02 -14.32 6.27
C GLY A 43 16.88 -12.98 7.00
N GLY A 44 15.69 -12.38 7.05
CA GLY A 44 15.34 -11.21 7.87
C GLY A 44 13.87 -11.28 8.31
N GLU A 45 13.42 -10.41 9.22
CA GLU A 45 12.02 -10.41 9.70
C GLU A 45 11.18 -9.33 9.00
N ALA A 46 11.80 -8.21 8.61
CA ALA A 46 11.14 -7.11 7.90
C ALA A 46 12.08 -6.41 6.90
N GLN A 47 11.54 -5.47 6.12
CA GLN A 47 12.28 -4.65 5.14
C GLN A 47 13.56 -4.02 5.73
N TRP A 48 13.52 -3.56 6.98
CA TRP A 48 14.68 -3.02 7.68
C TRP A 48 15.85 -4.00 7.74
N ASP A 49 15.59 -5.27 8.03
CA ASP A 49 16.63 -6.30 8.15
C ASP A 49 17.26 -6.60 6.81
N ILE A 50 16.47 -6.61 5.74
CA ILE A 50 16.95 -6.81 4.36
C ILE A 50 17.95 -5.72 4.01
N VAL A 51 17.54 -4.46 4.14
CA VAL A 51 18.37 -3.32 3.73
C VAL A 51 19.61 -3.25 4.61
N THR A 52 19.47 -3.30 5.93
CA THR A 52 20.63 -3.18 6.83
C THR A 52 21.59 -4.36 6.72
N THR A 53 21.11 -5.57 6.46
CA THR A 53 21.98 -6.74 6.20
C THR A 53 22.80 -6.54 4.93
N LEU A 54 22.18 -6.10 3.83
CA LEU A 54 22.90 -5.83 2.58
C LEU A 54 23.90 -4.68 2.75
N GLU A 55 23.51 -3.59 3.44
CA GLU A 55 24.40 -2.47 3.75
C GLU A 55 25.62 -2.91 4.57
N ASN A 56 25.43 -3.77 5.57
CA ASN A 56 26.51 -4.30 6.39
C ASN A 56 27.43 -5.25 5.62
N ARG A 57 26.88 -6.05 4.68
CA ARG A 57 27.65 -7.03 3.90
C ARG A 57 28.41 -6.41 2.74
N PHE A 58 27.82 -5.44 2.05
CA PHE A 58 28.32 -4.95 0.76
C PHE A 58 28.54 -3.42 0.71
N GLY A 59 28.13 -2.69 1.75
CA GLY A 59 28.11 -1.23 1.76
C GLY A 59 26.84 -0.65 1.13
N LYS A 60 26.53 0.61 1.48
CA LYS A 60 25.27 1.28 1.08
C LYS A 60 25.05 1.31 -0.43
N GLN A 61 26.06 1.69 -1.19
CA GLN A 61 25.97 1.82 -2.64
C GLN A 61 25.62 0.50 -3.33
N GLU A 62 26.24 -0.60 -2.90
CA GLU A 62 25.98 -1.91 -3.49
C GLU A 62 24.62 -2.48 -3.04
N ALA A 63 24.24 -2.26 -1.78
CA ALA A 63 22.90 -2.58 -1.31
C ALA A 63 21.80 -1.86 -2.12
N GLU A 64 21.96 -0.56 -2.34
CA GLU A 64 21.05 0.24 -3.17
C GLU A 64 20.98 -0.29 -4.61
N ARG A 65 22.12 -0.66 -5.21
CA ARG A 65 22.16 -1.25 -6.55
C ARG A 65 21.37 -2.57 -6.63
N LEU A 66 21.60 -3.49 -5.67
CA LEU A 66 20.93 -4.79 -5.64
C LEU A 66 19.42 -4.64 -5.42
N ILE A 67 19.00 -3.79 -4.48
CA ILE A 67 17.57 -3.50 -4.24
C ILE A 67 16.94 -2.90 -5.51
N LYS A 68 17.62 -1.96 -6.18
CA LYS A 68 17.12 -1.39 -7.43
C LYS A 68 16.92 -2.45 -8.52
N ILE A 69 17.85 -3.41 -8.66
CA ILE A 69 17.72 -4.52 -9.62
C ILE A 69 16.45 -5.32 -9.34
N ARG A 70 16.17 -5.63 -8.07
CA ARG A 70 14.94 -6.31 -7.69
C ARG A 70 13.72 -5.49 -8.07
N GLU A 71 13.65 -4.24 -7.63
CA GLU A 71 12.52 -3.35 -7.92
C GLU A 71 12.27 -3.18 -9.44
N ASP A 72 13.34 -3.10 -10.25
CA ASP A 72 13.28 -2.97 -11.73
C ASP A 72 12.75 -4.22 -12.43
N ASN A 73 12.87 -5.40 -11.79
CA ASN A 73 12.39 -6.67 -12.34
C ASN A 73 11.13 -7.16 -11.64
N TYR A 74 10.72 -6.55 -10.53
CA TYR A 74 9.56 -6.98 -9.78
C TYR A 74 8.26 -6.46 -10.41
N ILE A 75 8.10 -5.14 -10.57
CA ILE A 75 6.98 -4.58 -11.33
C ILE A 75 7.53 -3.92 -12.59
N THR A 76 6.91 -4.24 -13.72
CA THR A 76 7.27 -3.79 -15.06
C THR A 76 6.00 -3.36 -15.81
N GLU A 77 6.17 -2.83 -17.02
CA GLU A 77 5.05 -2.52 -17.91
C GLU A 77 4.17 -3.75 -18.22
N TYR A 78 4.76 -4.95 -18.26
CA TYR A 78 4.02 -6.20 -18.48
C TYR A 78 2.95 -6.41 -17.40
N ASP A 79 3.31 -6.14 -16.15
CA ASP A 79 2.43 -6.29 -15.00
C ASP A 79 1.26 -5.30 -15.09
N LEU A 80 1.56 -4.05 -15.42
CA LEU A 80 0.56 -2.99 -15.54
C LEU A 80 -0.37 -3.21 -16.74
N ASP A 81 0.15 -3.70 -17.88
CA ASP A 81 -0.65 -4.13 -19.03
C ASP A 81 -1.60 -5.27 -18.65
N TYR A 82 -1.09 -6.24 -17.87
CA TYR A 82 -1.89 -7.36 -17.41
C TYR A 82 -3.04 -6.89 -16.49
N LEU A 83 -2.76 -6.04 -15.50
CA LEU A 83 -3.77 -5.49 -14.59
C LEU A 83 -4.82 -4.67 -15.34
N GLN A 84 -4.40 -3.83 -16.31
CA GLN A 84 -5.32 -3.11 -17.18
C GLN A 84 -6.21 -4.07 -17.98
N SER A 85 -5.67 -5.17 -18.50
CA SER A 85 -6.44 -6.16 -19.28
C SER A 85 -7.56 -6.84 -18.46
N LEU A 86 -7.37 -6.95 -17.14
CA LEU A 86 -8.38 -7.42 -16.20
C LEU A 86 -9.47 -6.37 -15.96
N GLY A 87 -9.29 -5.13 -16.42
CA GLY A 87 -10.21 -4.01 -16.20
C GLY A 87 -10.09 -3.40 -14.82
N PHE A 88 -8.94 -3.56 -14.16
CA PHE A 88 -8.63 -2.82 -12.96
C PHE A 88 -8.49 -1.34 -13.30
N THR A 89 -8.95 -0.51 -12.37
CA THR A 89 -8.98 0.95 -12.50
C THR A 89 -7.98 1.61 -11.58
N CYS A 90 -7.39 0.87 -10.64
CA CYS A 90 -6.47 1.39 -9.66
C CYS A 90 -5.45 0.33 -9.23
N VAL A 91 -4.26 0.77 -8.84
CA VAL A 91 -3.31 -0.02 -8.05
C VAL A 91 -2.97 0.74 -6.77
N ARG A 92 -2.83 0.05 -5.63
CA ARG A 92 -2.26 0.63 -4.42
C ARG A 92 -0.78 0.26 -4.34
N VAL A 93 0.08 1.24 -4.03
CA VAL A 93 1.54 1.11 -4.06
C VAL A 93 2.09 1.33 -2.65
N PRO A 94 2.27 0.25 -1.89
CA PRO A 94 2.97 0.27 -0.61
C PRO A 94 4.44 0.66 -0.80
N PHE A 95 4.90 1.65 -0.04
CA PHE A 95 6.30 2.06 0.04
C PHE A 95 6.69 2.41 1.48
N TRP A 96 7.98 2.59 1.74
CA TRP A 96 8.49 3.03 3.03
C TRP A 96 9.47 4.18 2.88
N TYR A 97 9.71 4.90 3.98
CA TYR A 97 10.48 6.15 3.93
C TYR A 97 11.88 6.01 3.35
N ARG A 98 12.57 4.87 3.54
CA ARG A 98 13.92 4.62 2.98
C ARG A 98 13.93 4.30 1.49
N ASN A 99 12.78 4.20 0.81
CA ASN A 99 12.79 4.34 -0.65
C ASN A 99 13.32 5.72 -1.05
N PHE A 100 13.03 6.77 -0.26
CA PHE A 100 13.37 8.16 -0.56
C PHE A 100 14.44 8.76 0.37
N GLN A 101 14.77 8.10 1.48
CA GLN A 101 15.73 8.57 2.47
C GLN A 101 16.90 7.58 2.63
N THR A 102 18.11 8.10 2.83
CA THR A 102 19.36 7.31 2.94
C THR A 102 19.67 6.85 4.37
N ASP A 103 18.93 7.37 5.34
CA ASP A 103 19.06 7.15 6.77
C ASP A 103 17.74 7.45 7.51
N ASP A 104 17.74 7.26 8.82
CA ASP A 104 16.60 7.53 9.71
C ASP A 104 16.57 8.99 10.20
N CYS A 105 17.43 9.85 9.64
CA CYS A 105 17.56 11.27 10.01
C CYS A 105 16.88 12.20 8.99
N GLY A 106 16.19 11.64 7.98
CA GLY A 106 15.46 12.40 6.97
C GLY A 106 16.31 12.82 5.76
N THR A 107 17.51 12.27 5.58
CA THR A 107 18.36 12.66 4.45
C THR A 107 17.81 12.10 3.14
N PHE A 108 17.14 12.94 2.34
CA PHE A 108 16.60 12.57 1.04
C PHE A 108 17.67 12.10 0.04
N LYS A 109 17.37 11.00 -0.65
CA LYS A 109 18.06 10.58 -1.88
C LYS A 109 17.86 11.65 -2.95
N ARG A 110 18.91 11.87 -3.75
CA ARG A 110 18.94 12.92 -4.77
C ARG A 110 19.28 12.33 -6.13
N LYS A 111 18.59 12.80 -7.16
CA LYS A 111 18.99 12.62 -8.56
C LYS A 111 20.27 13.42 -8.84
N GLU A 112 20.91 13.16 -9.98
CA GLU A 112 22.12 13.89 -10.40
C GLU A 112 21.91 15.42 -10.48
N ASN A 113 20.68 15.86 -10.77
CA ASN A 113 20.30 17.27 -10.83
C ASN A 113 20.02 17.91 -9.45
N GLY A 114 20.15 17.16 -8.35
CA GLY A 114 19.95 17.64 -6.97
C GLY A 114 18.50 17.65 -6.47
N GLU A 115 17.53 17.26 -7.30
CA GLU A 115 16.12 17.09 -6.87
C GLU A 115 15.97 15.82 -6.02
N ILE A 116 14.93 15.77 -5.18
CA ILE A 116 14.57 14.54 -4.45
C ILE A 116 14.24 13.45 -5.47
N ASP A 117 14.74 12.24 -5.20
CA ASP A 117 14.50 11.11 -6.09
C ASP A 117 13.18 10.41 -5.77
N PHE A 118 12.11 10.82 -6.45
CA PHE A 118 10.82 10.13 -6.50
C PHE A 118 10.63 9.27 -7.76
N SER A 119 11.71 9.01 -8.52
CA SER A 119 11.63 8.45 -9.88
C SER A 119 10.82 7.15 -9.99
N ARG A 120 10.85 6.32 -8.95
CA ARG A 120 10.08 5.08 -8.88
C ARG A 120 8.56 5.32 -8.80
N LEU A 121 8.14 6.27 -7.99
CA LEU A 121 6.73 6.68 -7.90
C LEU A 121 6.30 7.42 -9.16
N ASP A 122 7.16 8.31 -9.67
CA ASP A 122 6.92 9.02 -10.94
C ASP A 122 6.66 8.03 -12.08
N TRP A 123 7.47 6.98 -12.17
CA TRP A 123 7.35 5.94 -13.19
C TRP A 123 6.00 5.19 -13.10
N VAL A 124 5.59 4.69 -11.92
CA VAL A 124 4.32 3.95 -11.82
C VAL A 124 3.12 4.85 -12.05
N VAL A 125 3.16 6.10 -11.59
CA VAL A 125 2.11 7.09 -11.85
C VAL A 125 2.03 7.39 -13.35
N GLU A 126 3.16 7.58 -14.05
CA GLU A 126 3.16 7.80 -15.49
C GLU A 126 2.61 6.58 -16.26
N GLU A 127 3.09 5.37 -15.92
CA GLU A 127 2.72 4.14 -16.60
C GLU A 127 1.27 3.72 -16.36
N CYS A 128 0.75 3.87 -15.14
CA CYS A 128 -0.68 3.68 -14.86
C CYS A 128 -1.53 4.72 -15.59
N GLY A 129 -1.09 5.99 -15.67
CA GLY A 129 -1.78 7.05 -16.40
C GLY A 129 -1.91 6.77 -17.90
N LYS A 130 -0.86 6.21 -18.54
CA LYS A 130 -0.92 5.72 -19.93
C LYS A 130 -1.97 4.63 -20.15
N ARG A 131 -2.31 3.88 -19.09
CA ARG A 131 -3.27 2.77 -19.08
C ARG A 131 -4.65 3.16 -18.56
N GLY A 132 -4.84 4.41 -18.15
CA GLY A 132 -6.10 4.86 -17.54
C GLY A 132 -6.39 4.22 -16.19
N MET A 133 -5.35 3.78 -15.48
CA MET A 133 -5.43 3.31 -14.09
C MET A 133 -4.95 4.41 -13.15
N TYR A 134 -5.63 4.57 -12.03
CA TYR A 134 -5.20 5.42 -10.92
C TYR A 134 -4.17 4.73 -10.03
N VAL A 135 -3.50 5.51 -9.19
CA VAL A 135 -2.53 5.04 -8.19
C VAL A 135 -2.92 5.56 -6.81
N ILE A 136 -3.00 4.68 -5.81
CA ILE A 136 -3.00 5.07 -4.39
C ILE A 136 -1.57 4.95 -3.88
N LEU A 137 -1.04 6.04 -3.35
CA LEU A 137 0.30 6.11 -2.79
C LEU A 137 0.23 5.85 -1.29
N ASP A 138 0.74 4.69 -0.86
CA ASP A 138 0.63 4.21 0.52
C ASP A 138 1.98 4.25 1.25
N MET A 139 2.05 5.10 2.28
CA MET A 139 3.18 5.11 3.21
C MET A 139 3.04 3.99 4.22
N HIS A 140 3.47 2.82 3.77
CA HIS A 140 3.37 1.56 4.45
C HIS A 140 4.44 1.36 5.54
N GLY A 141 5.56 2.09 5.44
CA GLY A 141 6.55 2.23 6.51
C GLY A 141 6.89 3.70 6.77
N VAL A 142 6.35 4.26 7.85
CA VAL A 142 6.48 5.69 8.20
C VAL A 142 7.79 5.92 8.98
N PRO A 143 8.45 7.09 8.91
CA PRO A 143 9.55 7.42 9.82
C PRO A 143 9.13 7.24 11.29
N GLY A 144 9.92 6.50 12.07
CA GLY A 144 9.56 6.14 13.45
C GLY A 144 8.65 4.92 13.58
N HIS A 145 8.07 4.43 12.49
CA HIS A 145 7.19 3.25 12.36
C HIS A 145 5.90 3.34 13.19
N GLN A 146 4.83 2.91 12.56
CA GLN A 146 3.44 3.09 13.00
C GLN A 146 2.80 1.82 13.57
N SER A 147 3.55 0.71 13.64
CA SER A 147 3.08 -0.59 14.12
C SER A 147 4.22 -1.33 14.82
N ILE A 148 3.88 -2.42 15.51
CA ILE A 148 4.85 -3.37 16.08
C ILE A 148 5.12 -4.58 15.16
N ALA A 149 4.32 -4.78 14.13
CA ALA A 149 4.42 -5.94 13.24
C ALA A 149 5.35 -5.69 12.05
N HIS A 150 5.72 -6.77 11.35
CA HIS A 150 6.76 -6.75 10.31
C HIS A 150 6.42 -5.88 9.10
N HIS A 151 5.14 -5.73 8.75
CA HIS A 151 4.68 -4.97 7.59
C HIS A 151 5.06 -3.48 7.68
N CYS A 152 5.21 -2.90 8.88
CA CYS A 152 5.68 -1.51 9.01
C CYS A 152 7.19 -1.32 8.83
N CYS A 153 7.89 -2.32 8.30
CA CYS A 153 9.31 -2.38 8.02
C CYS A 153 10.23 -2.68 9.20
N ARG A 154 9.81 -2.56 10.46
CA ARG A 154 10.67 -2.87 11.62
C ARG A 154 9.86 -3.36 12.82
N VAL A 155 10.04 -4.63 13.15
CA VAL A 155 9.33 -5.31 14.24
C VAL A 155 9.64 -4.65 15.60
N ASN A 156 8.61 -4.47 16.42
CA ASN A 156 8.68 -3.92 17.78
C ASN A 156 9.38 -2.54 17.88
N HIS A 157 9.34 -1.73 16.82
CA HIS A 157 9.97 -0.41 16.79
C HIS A 157 8.95 0.70 16.48
N CYS A 158 7.87 0.77 17.25
CA CYS A 158 6.92 1.85 17.11
C CYS A 158 7.28 3.06 17.97
N ARG A 159 7.84 4.10 17.34
CA ARG A 159 8.23 5.36 17.99
C ARG A 159 7.39 6.56 17.55
N LEU A 160 6.57 6.40 16.51
CA LEU A 160 5.81 7.50 15.92
C LEU A 160 4.84 8.16 16.91
N TYR A 161 4.27 7.38 17.84
CA TYR A 161 3.30 7.85 18.83
C TYR A 161 3.89 8.18 20.21
N ASP A 162 5.22 8.07 20.37
CA ASP A 162 5.87 8.38 21.63
C ASP A 162 5.78 9.89 21.93
N GLU A 163 5.37 10.24 23.15
CA GLU A 163 5.35 11.62 23.65
C GLU A 163 6.73 12.05 24.15
N THR A 164 7.76 11.80 23.33
CA THR A 164 9.17 12.12 23.59
C THR A 164 9.71 13.07 22.52
N GLU A 165 10.89 13.65 22.74
CA GLU A 165 11.59 14.45 21.72
C GLU A 165 11.90 13.61 20.47
N GLU A 166 12.23 12.33 20.65
CA GLU A 166 12.48 11.39 19.56
C GLU A 166 11.19 11.10 18.76
N GLY A 167 10.07 10.83 19.43
CA GLY A 167 8.79 10.65 18.76
C GLY A 167 8.34 11.92 18.01
N ALA A 168 8.56 13.10 18.60
CA ALA A 168 8.30 14.37 17.92
C ALA A 168 9.18 14.58 16.69
N TYR A 169 10.45 14.16 16.76
CA TYR A 169 11.37 14.19 15.62
C TYR A 169 10.90 13.27 14.49
N PHE A 170 10.47 12.04 14.79
CA PHE A 170 9.92 11.13 13.77
C PHE A 170 8.65 11.66 13.13
N ARG A 171 7.71 12.23 13.91
CA ARG A 171 6.52 12.89 13.35
C ARG A 171 6.90 14.04 12.42
N LYS A 172 7.91 14.84 12.77
CA LYS A 172 8.44 15.90 11.89
C LYS A 172 8.97 15.32 10.58
N LEU A 173 9.77 14.25 10.62
CA LEU A 173 10.30 13.59 9.42
C LEU A 173 9.19 13.01 8.53
N ALA A 174 8.15 12.44 9.15
CA ALA A 174 6.98 11.92 8.43
C ALA A 174 6.21 13.05 7.72
N CYS A 175 5.95 14.17 8.40
CA CYS A 175 5.33 15.36 7.81
C CYS A 175 6.19 15.95 6.67
N GLU A 176 7.52 16.00 6.82
CA GLU A 176 8.44 16.48 5.79
C GLU A 176 8.42 15.60 4.54
N LEU A 177 8.42 14.27 4.71
CA LEU A 177 8.31 13.35 3.59
C LEU A 177 6.96 13.49 2.87
N TRP A 178 5.85 13.51 3.61
CA TRP A 178 4.51 13.72 3.03
C TRP A 178 4.38 15.08 2.33
N SER A 179 4.98 16.13 2.88
CA SER A 179 5.00 17.46 2.24
C SER A 179 5.67 17.43 0.88
N GLU A 180 6.79 16.71 0.75
CA GLU A 180 7.52 16.61 -0.52
C GLU A 180 6.85 15.67 -1.52
N ILE A 181 6.24 14.57 -1.07
CA ILE A 181 5.40 13.71 -1.92
C ILE A 181 4.20 14.50 -2.45
N ALA A 182 3.47 15.19 -1.59
CA ALA A 182 2.32 16.02 -1.97
C ALA A 182 2.73 17.11 -2.95
N ARG A 183 3.87 17.80 -2.72
CA ARG A 183 4.39 18.80 -3.66
C ARG A 183 4.73 18.20 -5.03
N ASN A 184 5.28 16.99 -5.08
CA ASN A 184 5.67 16.32 -6.32
C ASN A 184 4.45 15.93 -7.16
N PHE A 185 3.39 15.45 -6.51
CA PHE A 185 2.20 14.90 -7.19
C PHE A 185 1.01 15.86 -7.27
N ALA A 186 1.07 17.05 -6.65
CA ALA A 186 0.02 18.06 -6.72
C ALA A 186 -0.46 18.31 -8.15
N GLY A 187 -1.77 18.18 -8.37
CA GLY A 187 -2.42 18.35 -9.67
C GLY A 187 -2.25 17.19 -10.67
N ASN A 188 -1.56 16.11 -10.31
CA ASN A 188 -1.46 14.90 -11.13
C ASN A 188 -2.61 13.94 -10.82
N GLY A 189 -3.71 14.07 -11.55
CA GLY A 189 -4.92 13.28 -11.32
C GLY A 189 -4.80 11.78 -11.57
N THR A 190 -3.65 11.26 -12.02
CA THR A 190 -3.42 9.80 -11.96
C THR A 190 -3.23 9.31 -10.53
N VAL A 191 -2.73 10.14 -9.61
CA VAL A 191 -2.79 9.82 -8.18
C VAL A 191 -4.25 9.97 -7.74
N ALA A 192 -4.87 8.87 -7.31
CA ALA A 192 -6.24 8.89 -6.80
C ALA A 192 -6.27 9.39 -5.36
N ALA A 193 -5.35 8.92 -4.53
CA ALA A 193 -5.30 9.26 -3.12
C ALA A 193 -3.90 9.08 -2.50
N TYR A 194 -3.68 9.79 -1.40
CA TYR A 194 -2.58 9.58 -0.48
C TYR A 194 -3.05 8.79 0.73
N ASP A 195 -2.43 7.64 0.97
CA ASP A 195 -2.70 6.77 2.09
C ASP A 195 -1.63 6.95 3.16
N LEU A 196 -2.00 7.70 4.21
CA LEU A 196 -1.04 8.40 5.08
C LEU A 196 -0.19 7.45 5.92
N MET A 197 -0.79 6.38 6.41
CA MET A 197 -0.16 5.40 7.29
C MET A 197 -0.90 4.07 7.20
N ASN A 198 -0.17 3.02 6.82
CA ASN A 198 -0.69 1.66 6.85
C ASN A 198 -0.73 1.09 8.27
N GLU A 199 -1.89 0.57 8.67
CA GLU A 199 -2.12 -0.24 9.85
C GLU A 199 -1.49 0.31 11.14
N PRO A 200 -1.90 1.50 11.64
CA PRO A 200 -1.44 2.01 12.92
C PRO A 200 -1.82 1.05 14.07
N MET A 201 -0.84 0.47 14.79
CA MET A 201 -1.10 -0.57 15.81
C MET A 201 -0.03 -0.73 16.91
N CYS A 202 0.38 0.35 17.55
CA CYS A 202 1.49 0.32 18.51
C CYS A 202 1.11 -0.06 19.93
N ASP A 203 -0.02 0.46 20.41
CA ASP A 203 -0.46 0.36 21.79
C ASP A 203 -1.83 -0.34 21.87
N TYR A 204 -2.01 -1.49 21.21
CA TYR A 204 -3.24 -2.28 21.39
C TYR A 204 -3.21 -3.00 22.74
N GLU A 205 -3.98 -2.49 23.71
CA GLU A 205 -4.25 -3.17 24.98
C GLU A 205 -5.62 -3.88 24.93
N GLY A 206 -5.61 -5.21 24.81
CA GLY A 206 -6.85 -6.01 24.84
C GLY A 206 -7.68 -5.93 23.54
N GLU A 207 -9.00 -5.93 23.66
CA GLU A 207 -9.94 -5.87 22.53
C GLU A 207 -10.25 -4.42 22.08
N ASP A 208 -9.88 -3.41 22.88
CA ASP A 208 -10.09 -2.00 22.55
C ASP A 208 -8.95 -1.50 21.65
N LYS A 209 -9.28 -1.33 20.37
CA LYS A 209 -8.34 -0.90 19.33
C LYS A 209 -8.42 0.61 19.07
N VAL A 210 -9.26 1.33 19.82
CA VAL A 210 -9.44 2.77 19.64
C VAL A 210 -8.30 3.52 20.33
N ASN A 211 -7.46 4.21 19.55
CA ASN A 211 -6.38 5.03 20.10
C ASN A 211 -6.35 6.43 19.47
N SER A 212 -6.76 7.43 20.26
CA SER A 212 -6.79 8.84 19.84
C SER A 212 -5.43 9.39 19.36
N LYS A 213 -4.30 8.81 19.82
CA LYS A 213 -2.96 9.20 19.33
C LYS A 213 -2.81 8.98 17.83
N TYR A 214 -3.48 7.96 17.28
CA TYR A 214 -3.43 7.68 15.84
C TYR A 214 -4.11 8.81 15.05
N HIS A 215 -5.23 9.32 15.56
CA HIS A 215 -5.93 10.45 14.95
C HIS A 215 -5.13 11.75 15.01
N ASP A 216 -4.38 11.96 16.10
CA ASP A 216 -3.53 13.14 16.24
C ASP A 216 -2.40 13.12 15.21
N VAL A 217 -1.76 11.96 15.02
CA VAL A 217 -0.75 11.79 13.97
C VAL A 217 -1.37 11.90 12.57
N TYR A 218 -2.55 11.31 12.33
CA TYR A 218 -3.27 11.52 11.07
C TYR A 218 -3.52 13.00 10.80
N SER A 219 -3.89 13.79 11.81
CA SER A 219 -4.12 15.23 11.65
C SER A 219 -2.82 15.97 11.27
N LEU A 220 -1.69 15.62 11.89
CA LEU A 220 -0.39 16.20 11.54
C LEU A 220 0.02 15.89 10.10
N LEU A 221 -0.20 14.66 9.65
CA LEU A 221 0.11 14.24 8.28
C LEU A 221 -0.87 14.86 7.26
N TYR A 222 -2.16 14.90 7.60
CA TYR A 222 -3.20 15.56 6.82
C TYR A 222 -2.85 17.03 6.57
N ASP A 223 -2.49 17.77 7.62
CA ASP A 223 -2.10 19.18 7.51
C ASP A 223 -0.85 19.37 6.66
N ALA A 224 0.15 18.48 6.79
CA ALA A 224 1.37 18.52 5.98
C ALA A 224 1.08 18.30 4.49
N VAL A 225 0.18 17.37 4.16
CA VAL A 225 -0.30 17.17 2.78
C VAL A 225 -1.07 18.40 2.31
N ARG A 226 -2.09 18.85 3.05
CA ARG A 226 -2.96 19.97 2.65
C ARG A 226 -2.22 21.30 2.49
N ALA A 227 -1.13 21.50 3.21
CA ALA A 227 -0.26 22.67 3.03
C ALA A 227 0.43 22.72 1.65
N ASN A 228 0.54 21.58 0.95
CA ASN A 228 1.22 21.45 -0.34
C ASN A 228 0.30 20.96 -1.47
N ASP A 229 -0.82 20.32 -1.13
CA ASP A 229 -1.78 19.72 -2.04
C ASP A 229 -3.20 19.77 -1.46
N PRO A 230 -4.02 20.76 -1.85
CA PRO A 230 -5.37 20.92 -1.32
C PRO A 230 -6.38 19.92 -1.92
N ASP A 231 -6.04 19.24 -3.02
CA ASP A 231 -7.06 18.66 -3.91
C ASP A 231 -7.12 17.13 -3.89
N HIS A 232 -6.01 16.42 -3.64
CA HIS A 232 -6.05 14.95 -3.65
C HIS A 232 -6.86 14.36 -2.49
N VAL A 233 -7.53 13.24 -2.75
CA VAL A 233 -8.20 12.45 -1.70
C VAL A 233 -7.14 11.95 -0.72
N ILE A 234 -7.45 11.96 0.57
CA ILE A 234 -6.60 11.37 1.62
C ILE A 234 -7.31 10.15 2.18
N THR A 235 -6.60 9.04 2.34
CA THR A 235 -7.13 7.83 2.97
C THR A 235 -6.64 7.76 4.40
N LEU A 236 -7.54 7.33 5.29
CA LEU A 236 -7.29 7.16 6.70
C LEU A 236 -7.75 5.76 7.08
N GLU A 237 -6.84 4.92 7.57
CA GLU A 237 -7.16 3.53 7.85
C GLU A 237 -7.92 3.39 9.17
N ALA A 238 -9.16 2.93 9.03
CA ALA A 238 -10.10 2.50 10.05
C ALA A 238 -9.88 1.01 10.40
N ILE A 239 -8.62 0.67 10.63
CA ILE A 239 -8.21 -0.69 10.96
C ILE A 239 -8.34 -0.93 12.46
N TRP A 240 -8.98 -2.02 12.90
CA TRP A 240 -9.63 -3.07 12.09
C TRP A 240 -11.13 -2.84 11.93
N THR A 241 -11.67 -1.85 12.64
CA THR A 241 -13.10 -1.63 12.75
C THR A 241 -13.48 -0.16 12.58
N PRO A 242 -14.75 0.13 12.25
CA PRO A 242 -15.25 1.50 12.19
C PRO A 242 -15.17 2.25 13.53
N ASP A 243 -15.03 1.57 14.67
CA ASP A 243 -14.95 2.21 15.99
C ASP A 243 -13.68 3.05 16.14
N ASP A 244 -12.64 2.69 15.39
CA ASP A 244 -11.31 3.26 15.50
C ASP A 244 -11.19 4.63 14.83
N MET A 245 -12.26 5.17 14.22
CA MET A 245 -12.24 6.44 13.50
C MET A 245 -13.29 7.45 13.99
N PRO A 246 -12.93 8.75 14.10
CA PRO A 246 -13.88 9.80 14.41
C PRO A 246 -14.78 10.10 13.21
N HIS A 247 -15.77 10.97 13.37
CA HIS A 247 -16.38 11.61 12.22
C HIS A 247 -15.39 12.64 11.61
N PRO A 248 -15.23 12.73 10.28
CA PRO A 248 -14.27 13.65 9.65
C PRO A 248 -14.44 15.11 10.10
N GLU A 249 -15.67 15.57 10.28
CA GLU A 249 -16.00 16.93 10.72
C GLU A 249 -15.50 17.25 12.13
N GLU A 250 -15.33 16.25 13.00
CA GLU A 250 -14.78 16.43 14.36
C GLU A 250 -13.30 16.82 14.32
N ARG A 251 -12.61 16.49 13.22
CA ARG A 251 -11.18 16.76 12.99
C ARG A 251 -10.93 17.80 11.92
N GLY A 252 -11.98 18.32 11.27
CA GLY A 252 -11.87 19.23 10.13
C GLY A 252 -11.30 18.58 8.88
N TRP A 253 -11.41 17.25 8.76
CA TRP A 253 -10.90 16.51 7.61
C TRP A 253 -11.86 16.60 6.43
N GLU A 254 -11.41 17.25 5.37
CA GLU A 254 -12.11 17.35 4.09
C GLU A 254 -11.43 16.50 3.00
N ASN A 255 -12.26 16.02 2.07
CA ASN A 255 -11.86 15.20 0.93
C ASN A 255 -11.07 13.94 1.36
N VAL A 256 -11.67 13.19 2.29
CA VAL A 256 -11.09 11.97 2.87
C VAL A 256 -11.95 10.74 2.59
N MET A 257 -11.31 9.57 2.57
CA MET A 257 -11.98 8.27 2.54
C MET A 257 -11.47 7.36 3.66
N TYR A 258 -12.32 6.50 4.18
CA TYR A 258 -11.93 5.53 5.22
C TYR A 258 -11.57 4.19 4.60
N GLN A 259 -10.49 3.63 5.11
CA GLN A 259 -9.90 2.41 4.58
C GLN A 259 -9.92 1.26 5.59
N TYR A 260 -10.28 0.05 5.15
CA TYR A 260 -10.30 -1.17 5.96
C TYR A 260 -9.43 -2.26 5.35
N HIS A 261 -8.75 -3.02 6.20
CA HIS A 261 -8.08 -4.26 5.81
C HIS A 261 -8.83 -5.46 6.36
N LEU A 262 -9.27 -6.35 5.48
CA LEU A 262 -10.22 -7.41 5.82
C LEU A 262 -9.66 -8.78 5.44
N TYR A 263 -9.10 -9.46 6.44
CA TYR A 263 -8.52 -10.78 6.35
C TYR A 263 -9.27 -11.74 7.27
N ASP A 264 -10.37 -12.30 6.74
CA ASP A 264 -11.25 -13.16 7.51
C ASP A 264 -11.65 -14.40 6.71
N ASP A 265 -12.17 -15.41 7.40
CA ASP A 265 -12.37 -16.75 6.89
C ASP A 265 -13.86 -17.11 6.70
N SER A 266 -14.78 -16.16 6.97
CA SER A 266 -16.22 -16.33 6.79
C SER A 266 -16.90 -15.15 6.07
N ASP A 267 -17.88 -15.45 5.22
CA ASP A 267 -18.73 -14.44 4.55
C ASP A 267 -19.45 -13.53 5.57
N GLU A 268 -19.77 -14.07 6.76
CA GLU A 268 -20.42 -13.34 7.84
C GLU A 268 -19.54 -12.22 8.38
N SER A 269 -18.25 -12.48 8.61
CA SER A 269 -17.31 -11.47 9.11
C SER A 269 -17.20 -10.27 8.17
N PHE A 270 -17.09 -10.51 6.86
CA PHE A 270 -17.08 -9.42 5.87
C PHE A 270 -18.38 -8.62 5.87
N ARG A 271 -19.53 -9.29 6.01
CA ARG A 271 -20.85 -8.63 6.10
C ARG A 271 -21.00 -7.80 7.37
N GLU A 272 -20.50 -8.28 8.50
CA GLU A 272 -20.57 -7.57 9.78
C GLU A 272 -19.81 -6.25 9.73
N VAL A 273 -18.60 -6.24 9.15
CA VAL A 273 -17.83 -4.99 9.04
C VAL A 273 -18.52 -3.97 8.13
N THR A 274 -19.08 -4.37 6.99
CA THR A 274 -19.81 -3.43 6.10
C THR A 274 -21.08 -2.89 6.76
N GLN A 275 -21.82 -3.71 7.50
CA GLN A 275 -22.99 -3.28 8.28
C GLN A 275 -22.60 -2.34 9.43
N HIS A 276 -21.49 -2.64 10.11
CA HIS A 276 -20.98 -1.79 11.19
C HIS A 276 -20.58 -0.42 10.64
N HIS A 277 -19.84 -0.36 9.52
CA HIS A 277 -19.48 0.90 8.88
C HIS A 277 -20.74 1.72 8.54
N ALA A 278 -21.72 1.10 7.88
CA ALA A 278 -22.97 1.76 7.51
C ALA A 278 -23.73 2.33 8.72
N SER A 279 -23.60 1.70 9.90
CA SER A 279 -24.21 2.21 11.14
C SER A 279 -23.57 3.49 11.68
N LYS A 280 -22.28 3.73 11.38
CA LYS A 280 -21.54 4.92 11.82
C LYS A 280 -21.92 6.18 11.06
N LYS A 281 -22.35 6.05 9.80
CA LYS A 281 -22.78 7.17 8.95
C LYS A 281 -21.72 8.27 8.83
N PHE A 282 -20.47 7.88 8.63
CA PHE A 282 -19.35 8.82 8.44
C PHE A 282 -19.52 9.72 7.21
N ASN A 283 -20.37 9.34 6.25
CA ASN A 283 -20.63 10.08 5.02
C ASN A 283 -19.34 10.36 4.20
N VAL A 284 -18.47 9.35 4.14
CA VAL A 284 -17.24 9.33 3.33
C VAL A 284 -17.18 8.07 2.49
N PRO A 285 -16.44 8.07 1.37
CA PRO A 285 -16.24 6.84 0.61
C PRO A 285 -15.48 5.80 1.43
N VAL A 286 -15.69 4.53 1.09
CA VAL A 286 -14.97 3.41 1.68
C VAL A 286 -14.04 2.79 0.66
N LEU A 287 -12.82 2.49 1.12
CA LEU A 287 -11.86 1.64 0.46
C LEU A 287 -11.60 0.40 1.31
N VAL A 288 -11.83 -0.79 0.76
CA VAL A 288 -11.23 -2.01 1.32
C VAL A 288 -9.83 -2.11 0.75
N GLY A 289 -8.88 -1.49 1.43
CA GLY A 289 -7.49 -1.27 1.00
C GLY A 289 -6.71 -2.56 0.82
N GLU A 290 -7.10 -3.55 1.60
CA GLU A 290 -6.55 -4.89 1.54
C GLU A 290 -7.64 -5.89 1.90
N PHE A 291 -7.70 -7.00 1.16
CA PHE A 291 -8.50 -8.13 1.59
C PHE A 291 -8.05 -9.43 0.92
N SER A 292 -8.35 -10.52 1.61
CA SER A 292 -8.25 -11.89 1.10
C SER A 292 -9.20 -12.78 1.91
N PRO A 293 -9.96 -13.70 1.28
CA PRO A 293 -10.86 -14.63 1.98
C PRO A 293 -10.18 -15.66 2.90
N CYS A 294 -8.86 -15.52 3.14
CA CYS A 294 -8.05 -16.41 3.97
C CYS A 294 -8.33 -17.92 3.72
N ARG A 295 -7.86 -18.81 4.60
CA ARG A 295 -8.08 -20.26 4.45
C ARG A 295 -9.41 -20.66 5.10
N GLY A 296 -10.51 -20.12 4.57
CA GLY A 296 -11.84 -20.20 5.18
C GLY A 296 -12.94 -20.76 4.31
N THR A 297 -14.17 -20.50 4.76
CA THR A 297 -15.42 -20.69 4.02
C THR A 297 -15.82 -19.47 3.21
N ALA A 298 -15.16 -18.32 3.41
CA ALA A 298 -15.44 -17.10 2.68
C ALA A 298 -15.24 -17.28 1.16
N SER A 299 -16.18 -16.76 0.38
CA SER A 299 -16.16 -16.84 -1.08
C SER A 299 -15.68 -15.53 -1.70
N TRP A 300 -14.71 -15.60 -2.60
CA TRP A 300 -14.32 -14.46 -3.44
C TRP A 300 -15.53 -13.80 -4.11
N GLU A 301 -16.48 -14.60 -4.62
CA GLU A 301 -17.65 -14.06 -5.32
C GLU A 301 -18.58 -13.32 -4.35
N TYR A 302 -18.79 -13.87 -3.15
CA TYR A 302 -19.62 -13.24 -2.13
C TYR A 302 -19.04 -11.88 -1.72
N ILE A 303 -17.75 -11.85 -1.38
CA ILE A 303 -17.06 -10.64 -0.93
C ILE A 303 -17.08 -9.55 -2.01
N LEU A 304 -16.71 -9.88 -3.25
CA LEU A 304 -16.70 -8.93 -4.37
C LEU A 304 -18.10 -8.39 -4.67
N LYS A 305 -19.11 -9.26 -4.59
CA LYS A 305 -20.51 -8.85 -4.74
C LYS A 305 -20.93 -7.91 -3.62
N LEU A 306 -20.65 -8.27 -2.36
CA LEU A 306 -20.95 -7.45 -1.19
C LEU A 306 -20.33 -6.06 -1.32
N PHE A 307 -19.03 -5.96 -1.62
CA PHE A 307 -18.35 -4.67 -1.77
C PHE A 307 -18.93 -3.85 -2.92
N ASN A 308 -19.25 -4.48 -4.06
CA ASN A 308 -19.88 -3.78 -5.18
C ASN A 308 -21.31 -3.30 -4.87
N GLU A 309 -22.11 -4.07 -4.14
CA GLU A 309 -23.45 -3.69 -3.67
C GLU A 309 -23.40 -2.52 -2.67
N CYS A 310 -22.38 -2.51 -1.80
CA CYS A 310 -22.08 -1.39 -0.90
C CYS A 310 -21.45 -0.17 -1.63
N SER A 311 -21.19 -0.27 -2.94
CA SER A 311 -20.44 0.74 -3.71
C SER A 311 -19.02 1.03 -3.18
N TYR A 312 -18.42 0.07 -2.49
CA TYR A 312 -17.07 0.20 -1.94
C TYR A 312 -16.00 0.09 -3.04
N ASN A 313 -14.90 0.80 -2.82
CA ASN A 313 -13.65 0.60 -3.54
C ASN A 313 -12.90 -0.57 -2.92
N TRP A 314 -12.05 -1.26 -3.66
CA TRP A 314 -11.34 -2.42 -3.12
C TRP A 314 -10.02 -2.72 -3.83
N GLN A 315 -9.04 -3.21 -3.08
CA GLN A 315 -7.78 -3.72 -3.60
C GLN A 315 -7.49 -5.08 -2.97
N THR A 316 -7.30 -6.12 -3.79
CA THR A 316 -6.88 -7.42 -3.26
C THR A 316 -5.47 -7.32 -2.70
N TRP A 317 -5.18 -8.08 -1.64
CA TRP A 317 -3.80 -8.30 -1.21
C TRP A 317 -3.37 -9.70 -1.62
N THR A 318 -2.42 -9.85 -2.55
CA THR A 318 -1.63 -8.85 -3.28
C THR A 318 -1.31 -9.33 -4.70
N TYR A 319 -0.70 -8.49 -5.53
CA TYR A 319 -0.46 -8.82 -6.93
C TYR A 319 0.51 -10.00 -7.10
N LYS A 320 1.68 -9.95 -6.45
CA LYS A 320 2.77 -10.90 -6.72
C LYS A 320 3.46 -11.38 -5.46
N GLY A 321 3.99 -12.60 -5.47
CA GLY A 321 4.81 -13.13 -4.38
C GLY A 321 5.41 -14.50 -4.65
N HIS A 322 6.26 -14.94 -3.73
CA HIS A 322 6.81 -16.29 -3.69
C HIS A 322 5.99 -17.21 -2.80
N CYS A 323 5.71 -18.41 -3.31
CA CYS A 323 4.93 -19.45 -2.67
C CYS A 323 5.86 -20.57 -2.17
N ALA A 324 6.25 -20.50 -0.90
CA ALA A 324 6.86 -21.67 -0.25
C ALA A 324 5.79 -22.78 -0.08
N LYS A 325 5.79 -23.76 -1.00
CA LYS A 325 5.05 -25.05 -0.88
C LYS A 325 3.55 -24.93 -0.59
N GLY A 326 2.81 -24.17 -1.40
CA GLY A 326 1.33 -24.19 -1.42
C GLY A 326 0.63 -23.63 -0.17
N THR A 327 1.37 -23.03 0.76
CA THR A 327 0.81 -22.43 1.99
C THR A 327 0.33 -20.99 1.81
N THR A 328 0.90 -20.25 0.86
CA THR A 328 0.58 -18.83 0.60
C THR A 328 -0.07 -18.55 -0.75
N SER A 329 -0.35 -19.56 -1.58
CA SER A 329 -0.80 -19.37 -2.97
C SER A 329 -2.11 -18.59 -3.14
N GLN A 330 -2.95 -18.52 -2.11
CA GLN A 330 -4.23 -17.79 -2.15
C GLN A 330 -4.06 -16.27 -1.96
N TRP A 331 -2.88 -15.84 -1.51
CA TRP A 331 -2.56 -14.43 -1.29
C TRP A 331 -2.09 -13.71 -2.55
N PHE A 332 -1.76 -14.42 -3.63
CA PHE A 332 -1.17 -13.78 -4.80
C PHE A 332 -2.07 -13.92 -6.01
N MET A 333 -2.13 -12.88 -6.84
CA MET A 333 -2.61 -13.06 -8.21
C MET A 333 -1.57 -13.83 -9.03
N MET A 334 -0.31 -13.41 -8.96
CA MET A 334 0.82 -14.01 -9.65
C MET A 334 1.79 -14.60 -8.63
N GLY A 335 2.00 -15.92 -8.66
CA GLY A 335 2.88 -16.59 -7.71
C GLY A 335 4.03 -17.33 -8.37
N SER A 336 5.17 -17.40 -7.70
CA SER A 336 6.30 -18.27 -8.08
C SER A 336 6.56 -19.32 -7.01
N ASP A 337 6.81 -20.57 -7.38
CA ASP A 337 7.24 -21.64 -6.48
C ASP A 337 8.71 -22.07 -6.71
N ASP A 338 9.43 -21.28 -7.51
CA ASP A 338 10.81 -21.57 -7.91
C ASP A 338 11.79 -21.10 -6.83
N GLU A 339 12.45 -22.03 -6.14
CA GLU A 339 13.41 -21.70 -5.09
C GLU A 339 14.71 -21.06 -5.64
N ASP A 340 14.98 -21.21 -6.95
CA ASP A 340 16.19 -20.68 -7.58
C ASP A 340 16.19 -19.15 -7.70
N ASN A 341 15.04 -18.51 -7.45
CA ASN A 341 14.87 -17.05 -7.43
C ASN A 341 14.81 -16.46 -6.00
N VAL A 342 14.91 -17.31 -4.96
CA VAL A 342 14.88 -16.87 -3.55
C VAL A 342 16.29 -16.52 -3.08
N VAL A 343 16.51 -15.26 -2.76
CA VAL A 343 17.77 -14.75 -2.23
C VAL A 343 17.96 -15.14 -0.76
N ASP A 344 19.10 -15.71 -0.40
CA ASP A 344 19.55 -15.79 0.99
C ASP A 344 20.32 -14.52 1.34
N ILE A 345 19.67 -13.56 1.99
CA ILE A 345 20.27 -12.23 2.25
C ILE A 345 21.50 -12.31 3.15
N ASN A 346 21.68 -13.41 3.89
CA ASN A 346 22.81 -13.61 4.79
C ASN A 346 24.01 -14.28 4.10
N ASN A 347 23.75 -15.14 3.10
CA ASN A 347 24.76 -16.05 2.57
C ASN A 347 25.09 -15.84 1.09
N ASP A 348 24.14 -15.43 0.24
CA ASP A 348 24.39 -15.27 -1.20
C ASP A 348 25.41 -14.15 -1.46
N SER A 349 26.30 -14.31 -2.45
CA SER A 349 27.18 -13.22 -2.88
C SER A 349 26.39 -12.14 -3.62
N ALA A 350 26.97 -10.94 -3.80
CA ALA A 350 26.32 -9.87 -4.54
C ALA A 350 25.94 -10.31 -5.98
N GLU A 351 26.79 -11.09 -6.65
CA GLU A 351 26.53 -11.63 -7.98
C GLU A 351 25.37 -12.62 -7.99
N GLU A 352 25.26 -13.47 -6.96
CA GLU A 352 24.16 -14.43 -6.85
C GLU A 352 22.84 -13.73 -6.52
N ILE A 353 22.86 -12.70 -5.67
CA ILE A 353 21.70 -11.84 -5.38
C ILE A 353 21.23 -11.18 -6.67
N GLU A 354 22.13 -10.55 -7.41
CA GLU A 354 21.81 -9.92 -8.70
C GLU A 354 21.21 -10.92 -9.69
N ARG A 355 21.80 -12.12 -9.82
CA ARG A 355 21.29 -13.17 -10.70
C ARG A 355 19.84 -13.55 -10.35
N LYS A 356 19.57 -13.78 -9.06
CA LYS A 356 18.25 -14.20 -8.57
C LYS A 356 17.22 -13.09 -8.70
N TRP A 357 17.53 -11.89 -8.23
CA TRP A 357 16.60 -10.76 -8.33
C TRP A 357 16.41 -10.24 -9.75
N SER A 358 17.32 -10.53 -10.69
CA SER A 358 17.08 -10.27 -12.11
C SER A 358 16.05 -11.23 -12.75
N SER A 359 15.78 -12.39 -12.15
CA SER A 359 14.86 -13.39 -12.71
C SER A 359 13.41 -13.27 -12.23
N VAL A 360 13.13 -12.38 -11.26
CA VAL A 360 11.80 -12.26 -10.61
C VAL A 360 10.72 -11.57 -11.44
N ARG A 361 10.95 -11.41 -12.75
CA ARG A 361 9.96 -10.90 -13.70
C ARG A 361 8.76 -11.83 -13.81
N THR A 362 7.58 -11.25 -13.82
CA THR A 362 6.33 -12.01 -13.77
C THR A 362 6.16 -12.93 -14.97
N GLU A 363 6.48 -12.44 -16.18
CA GLU A 363 6.39 -13.21 -17.42
C GLU A 363 7.36 -14.41 -17.48
N ASN A 364 8.37 -14.44 -16.61
CA ASN A 364 9.40 -15.47 -16.60
C ASN A 364 9.21 -16.50 -15.50
N CYS A 365 8.88 -16.07 -14.27
CA CYS A 365 8.92 -16.93 -13.09
C CYS A 365 7.58 -17.13 -12.39
N CYS A 366 6.54 -16.38 -12.76
CA CYS A 366 5.25 -16.40 -12.07
C CYS A 366 4.16 -17.09 -12.90
N LYS A 367 3.17 -17.64 -12.19
CA LYS A 367 1.97 -18.26 -12.76
C LYS A 367 0.73 -17.64 -12.10
N PRO A 368 -0.41 -17.55 -12.83
CA PRO A 368 -1.67 -17.18 -12.23
C PRO A 368 -2.07 -18.14 -11.11
N MET A 369 -2.56 -17.61 -9.98
CA MET A 369 -2.98 -18.39 -8.81
C MET A 369 -4.48 -18.21 -8.51
N ASN A 370 -4.91 -16.97 -8.21
CA ASN A 370 -6.30 -16.63 -7.86
C ASN A 370 -7.24 -16.65 -9.09
N ASP A 371 -8.56 -16.55 -8.86
CA ASP A 371 -9.55 -16.49 -9.95
C ASP A 371 -9.58 -15.10 -10.60
N HIS A 372 -8.65 -14.87 -11.52
CA HIS A 372 -8.52 -13.57 -12.21
C HIS A 372 -9.72 -13.26 -13.10
N LYS A 373 -10.47 -14.27 -13.54
CA LYS A 373 -11.69 -14.07 -14.35
C LYS A 373 -12.79 -13.47 -13.50
N LEU A 374 -12.97 -14.01 -12.30
CA LEU A 374 -13.92 -13.49 -11.33
C LEU A 374 -13.56 -12.06 -10.92
N LEU A 375 -12.30 -11.81 -10.56
CA LEU A 375 -11.81 -10.46 -10.25
C LEU A 375 -12.05 -9.49 -11.41
N SER A 376 -11.74 -9.89 -12.64
CA SER A 376 -11.96 -9.08 -13.84
C SER A 376 -13.45 -8.76 -14.06
N GLN A 377 -14.33 -9.74 -13.87
CA GLN A 377 -15.78 -9.56 -13.99
C GLN A 377 -16.28 -8.49 -13.01
N TYR A 378 -15.91 -8.58 -11.73
CA TYR A 378 -16.38 -7.65 -10.71
C TYR A 378 -15.70 -6.28 -10.78
N ALA A 379 -14.45 -6.19 -11.23
CA ALA A 379 -13.77 -4.91 -11.47
C ALA A 379 -14.51 -4.05 -12.52
N LYS A 380 -15.00 -4.68 -13.59
CA LYS A 380 -15.66 -4.01 -14.72
C LYS A 380 -17.11 -3.57 -14.47
N MET A 381 -17.73 -3.98 -13.37
CA MET A 381 -19.13 -3.65 -13.06
C MET A 381 -19.29 -2.19 -12.61
N SER A 382 -20.32 -1.49 -13.04
CA SER A 382 -20.62 -0.12 -12.58
C SER A 382 -21.45 -0.05 -11.30
N CYS A 383 -21.40 -1.10 -10.46
CA CYS A 383 -22.37 -1.54 -9.43
C CYS A 383 -23.52 -2.39 -9.97
N LEU A 384 -23.93 -3.41 -9.19
CA LEU A 384 -25.10 -4.24 -9.48
C LEU A 384 -26.33 -3.50 -8.94
N ASN A 385 -27.31 -3.26 -9.82
CA ASN A 385 -28.60 -2.64 -9.47
C ASN A 385 -29.45 -3.52 -8.57
#